data_AF-A0A3N6DGR0-F1
#
_entry.id   AF-A0A3N6DGR0-F1
#
_cell.length_a   1.000
_cell.length_b   1.000
_cell.length_c   1.000
_cell.angle_alpha   90.00
_cell.angle_beta   90.00
_cell.angle_gamma   90.00
#
_symmetry.space_group_name_H-M   'P 1'
#
loop_
_entity.id
_entity.type
_entity.pdbx_description
1 polymer ?
#
loop_
_entity_poly.entity_id
_entity_poly.type
_entity_poly.pdbx_seq_one_letter_code
_entity_poly.pdbx_strand_id
1 'polypeptide(L)'
;MAPSPARADELENRKVQRRRKARMDARTRERLPVLPMRVRTVGQRRKDAAALLEAARHAAPGEVFTAAGQQLERAVVPHGTAGRVWAENPSTGKRRDLGLEEERAFWTRAVVEVLRATGIRIEEPLALSHHSLVQYRLPTTGELVPLLQIVPSKTDTERLLLVSPELADVLSAIICRAREATGAVPLVRSYDRRECAWQELAPLLFQRRIRGEDCALSRRGNPGAHGLPRPPPVPPPERGIPRSHRRGMARVPRPLRAAQSLHRSMRPRVRHPLHSRTCLRPLPDAVARPRPA
;
A
#
# COMPACT_ATOMS: atom_id res chain seq x y z
N MET A 1 7.66 25.25 -48.31
CA MET A 1 6.80 24.84 -47.18
C MET A 1 7.69 24.59 -45.97
N ALA A 2 7.56 25.37 -44.89
CA ALA A 2 8.29 25.09 -43.66
C ALA A 2 7.71 23.84 -42.97
N PRO A 3 8.54 22.87 -42.53
CA PRO A 3 8.05 21.71 -41.81
C PRO A 3 7.38 22.15 -40.51
N SER A 4 6.19 21.61 -40.24
CA SER A 4 5.42 21.98 -39.06
C SER A 4 6.23 21.69 -37.77
N PRO A 5 6.25 22.60 -36.77
CA PRO A 5 7.19 22.55 -35.65
C PRO A 5 6.94 21.40 -34.64
N ALA A 6 5.89 20.60 -34.82
CA ALA A 6 5.61 19.43 -34.00
C ALA A 6 5.91 18.14 -34.77
N ARG A 7 6.75 17.27 -34.20
CA ARG A 7 7.06 15.95 -34.79
C ARG A 7 5.84 15.02 -34.70
N ALA A 8 5.66 14.16 -35.70
CA ALA A 8 4.53 13.22 -35.79
C ALA A 8 4.37 12.35 -34.52
N ASP A 9 5.48 11.87 -33.97
CA ASP A 9 5.51 11.07 -32.72
C ASP A 9 4.98 11.84 -31.50
N GLU A 10 5.18 13.17 -31.46
CA GLU A 10 4.69 14.02 -30.37
C GLU A 10 3.17 14.18 -30.46
N LEU A 11 2.63 14.32 -31.68
CA LEU A 11 1.19 14.37 -31.93
C LEU A 11 0.52 13.02 -31.61
N GLU A 12 1.15 11.90 -31.97
CA GLU A 12 0.65 10.57 -31.65
C GLU A 12 0.62 10.32 -30.13
N ASN A 13 1.69 10.70 -29.42
CA ASN A 13 1.73 10.64 -27.96
C ASN A 13 0.65 11.51 -27.31
N ARG A 14 0.46 12.76 -27.76
CA ARG A 14 -0.62 13.65 -27.27
C ARG A 14 -2.00 13.02 -27.50
N LYS A 15 -2.24 12.39 -28.65
CA LYS A 15 -3.49 11.69 -28.97
C LYS A 15 -3.72 10.49 -28.06
N VAL A 16 -2.68 9.68 -27.78
CA VAL A 16 -2.75 8.57 -26.83
C VAL A 16 -3.07 9.05 -25.42
N GLN A 17 -2.42 10.12 -24.95
CA GLN A 17 -2.68 10.70 -23.62
C GLN A 17 -4.13 11.24 -23.51
N ARG A 18 -4.61 11.97 -24.51
CA ARG A 18 -6.00 12.46 -24.56
C ARG A 18 -7.00 11.31 -24.53
N ARG A 19 -6.78 10.25 -25.32
CA ARG A 19 -7.62 9.04 -25.31
C ARG A 19 -7.58 8.30 -23.97
N ARG A 20 -6.45 8.28 -23.28
CA ARG A 20 -6.34 7.71 -21.93
C ARG A 20 -7.12 8.55 -20.92
N LYS A 21 -6.97 9.88 -20.94
CA LYS A 21 -7.71 10.81 -20.08
C LYS A 21 -9.21 10.71 -20.32
N ALA A 22 -9.68 10.76 -21.56
CA ALA A 22 -11.11 10.61 -21.89
C ALA A 22 -11.72 9.30 -21.35
N ARG A 23 -10.99 8.17 -21.50
CA ARG A 23 -11.41 6.87 -20.92
C ARG A 23 -11.38 6.85 -19.38
N MET A 24 -10.49 7.62 -18.75
CA MET A 24 -10.48 7.77 -17.30
C MET A 24 -11.69 8.60 -16.84
N ASP A 25 -11.92 9.75 -17.48
CA ASP A 25 -13.01 10.68 -17.15
C ASP A 25 -14.39 10.04 -17.38
N ALA A 26 -14.57 9.26 -18.46
CA ALA A 26 -15.78 8.46 -18.69
C ALA A 26 -16.04 7.45 -17.57
N ARG A 27 -15.03 6.63 -17.22
CA ARG A 27 -15.14 5.66 -16.12
C ARG A 27 -15.41 6.32 -14.77
N THR A 28 -14.86 7.50 -14.51
CA THR A 28 -15.15 8.26 -13.29
C THR A 28 -16.61 8.67 -13.26
N ARG A 29 -17.14 9.23 -14.35
CA ARG A 29 -18.56 9.63 -14.45
C ARG A 29 -19.52 8.44 -14.26
N GLU A 30 -19.21 7.30 -14.86
CA GLU A 30 -20.00 6.06 -14.71
C GLU A 30 -19.98 5.51 -13.26
N ARG A 31 -18.86 5.65 -12.54
CA ARG A 31 -18.65 5.01 -11.24
C ARG A 31 -18.91 5.91 -10.04
N LEU A 32 -18.89 7.23 -10.22
CA LEU A 32 -19.08 8.18 -9.13
C LEU A 32 -20.45 8.00 -8.43
N PRO A 33 -21.57 7.77 -9.14
CA PRO A 33 -22.88 7.60 -8.49
C PRO A 33 -22.95 6.39 -7.55
N VAL A 34 -22.20 5.32 -7.83
CA VAL A 34 -22.19 4.10 -7.00
C VAL A 34 -21.15 4.13 -5.86
N LEU A 35 -20.33 5.18 -5.78
CA LEU A 35 -19.29 5.31 -4.76
C LEU A 35 -19.84 5.21 -3.32
N PRO A 36 -20.96 5.86 -2.95
CA PRO A 36 -21.51 5.76 -1.60
C PRO A 36 -21.88 4.32 -1.21
N MET A 37 -22.45 3.54 -2.14
CA MET A 37 -22.78 2.13 -1.92
C MET A 37 -21.52 1.27 -1.72
N ARG A 38 -20.45 1.55 -2.47
CA ARG A 38 -19.16 0.84 -2.30
C ARG A 38 -18.53 1.13 -0.95
N VAL A 39 -18.55 2.39 -0.50
CA VAL A 39 -18.06 2.78 0.83
C VAL A 39 -18.83 2.05 1.93
N ARG A 40 -20.17 2.07 1.87
CA ARG A 40 -21.02 1.34 2.83
C ARG A 40 -20.71 -0.15 2.85
N THR A 41 -20.63 -0.78 1.69
CA THR A 41 -20.34 -2.22 1.55
C THR A 41 -18.98 -2.59 2.15
N VAL A 42 -17.94 -1.81 1.85
CA VAL A 42 -16.60 -2.05 2.38
C VAL A 42 -16.54 -1.81 3.89
N GLY A 43 -17.25 -0.79 4.39
CA GLY A 43 -17.42 -0.55 5.81
C GLY A 43 -18.10 -1.70 6.54
N GLN A 44 -19.20 -2.22 5.98
CA GLN A 44 -19.92 -3.36 6.54
C GLN A 44 -19.07 -4.63 6.55
N ARG A 45 -18.39 -4.95 5.43
CA ARG A 45 -17.47 -6.10 5.36
C ARG A 45 -16.37 -6.04 6.42
N ARG A 46 -15.83 -4.86 6.71
CA ARG A 46 -14.82 -4.67 7.78
C ARG A 46 -15.41 -4.92 9.17
N LYS A 47 -16.67 -4.53 9.42
CA LYS A 47 -17.37 -4.79 10.69
C LYS A 47 -17.67 -6.29 10.83
N ASP A 48 -18.24 -6.90 9.80
CA ASP A 48 -18.61 -8.32 9.79
C ASP A 48 -17.40 -9.23 9.98
N ALA A 49 -16.31 -8.97 9.25
CA ALA A 49 -15.09 -9.77 9.36
C ALA A 49 -14.43 -9.65 10.74
N ALA A 50 -14.47 -8.44 11.35
CA ALA A 50 -13.99 -8.25 12.72
C ALA A 50 -14.87 -9.00 13.74
N ALA A 51 -16.20 -8.91 13.61
CA ALA A 51 -17.12 -9.62 14.50
C ALA A 51 -16.96 -11.14 14.40
N LEU A 52 -16.80 -11.68 13.19
CA LEU A 52 -16.53 -13.10 12.96
C LEU A 52 -15.22 -13.55 13.59
N LEU A 53 -14.13 -12.80 13.39
CA LEU A 53 -12.84 -13.13 13.96
C LEU A 53 -12.86 -13.09 15.49
N GLU A 54 -13.49 -12.09 16.08
CA GLU A 54 -13.62 -11.99 17.54
C GLU A 54 -14.48 -13.12 18.12
N ALA A 55 -15.63 -13.42 17.53
CA ALA A 55 -16.44 -14.57 17.97
C ALA A 55 -15.67 -15.89 17.88
N ALA A 56 -14.94 -16.10 16.79
CA ALA A 56 -14.11 -17.28 16.61
C ALA A 56 -12.92 -17.37 17.58
N ARG A 57 -12.44 -16.23 18.11
CA ARG A 57 -11.39 -16.21 19.15
C ARG A 57 -11.93 -16.65 20.52
N HIS A 58 -13.20 -16.39 20.79
CA HIS A 58 -13.86 -16.73 22.05
C HIS A 58 -14.42 -18.17 22.07
N ALA A 59 -14.82 -18.72 20.91
CA ALA A 59 -15.27 -20.10 20.80
C ALA A 59 -14.12 -21.10 20.97
N ALA A 60 -14.32 -22.27 21.56
CA ALA A 60 -13.35 -23.37 21.62
C ALA A 60 -13.21 -24.10 20.27
N PRO A 61 -12.09 -24.80 19.98
CA PRO A 61 -12.00 -25.62 18.77
C PRO A 61 -13.10 -26.70 18.73
N GLY A 62 -13.81 -26.81 17.60
CA GLY A 62 -15.00 -27.66 17.41
C GLY A 62 -16.30 -27.00 17.86
N GLU A 63 -16.26 -25.83 18.50
CA GLU A 63 -17.46 -25.12 18.93
C GLU A 63 -18.09 -24.33 17.78
N VAL A 64 -19.42 -24.41 17.69
CA VAL A 64 -20.21 -23.63 16.75
C VAL A 64 -20.50 -22.26 17.35
N PHE A 65 -20.22 -21.21 16.60
CA PHE A 65 -20.49 -19.82 16.97
C PHE A 65 -21.28 -19.10 15.88
N THR A 66 -22.00 -18.04 16.28
CA THR A 66 -22.79 -17.21 15.37
C THR A 66 -22.34 -15.76 15.47
N ALA A 67 -21.98 -15.16 14.33
CA ALA A 67 -21.65 -13.74 14.24
C ALA A 67 -21.90 -13.21 12.82
N ALA A 68 -22.20 -11.90 12.70
CA ALA A 68 -22.48 -11.25 11.42
C ALA A 68 -23.52 -12.00 10.54
N GLY A 69 -24.54 -12.58 11.18
CA GLY A 69 -25.59 -13.36 10.50
C GLY A 69 -25.13 -14.70 9.92
N GLN A 70 -23.95 -15.19 10.30
CA GLN A 70 -23.39 -16.46 9.84
C GLN A 70 -23.15 -17.39 11.03
N GLN A 71 -23.47 -18.67 10.84
CA GLN A 71 -23.11 -19.75 11.76
C GLN A 71 -21.90 -20.49 11.21
N LEU A 72 -20.85 -20.59 12.01
CA LEU A 72 -19.58 -21.22 11.66
C LEU A 72 -19.11 -22.10 12.83
N GLU A 73 -18.30 -23.10 12.54
CA GLU A 73 -17.64 -23.93 13.54
C GLU A 73 -16.14 -23.58 13.59
N ARG A 74 -15.58 -23.41 14.80
CA ARG A 74 -14.14 -23.15 14.94
C ARG A 74 -13.38 -24.41 14.56
N ALA A 75 -12.57 -24.36 13.50
CA ALA A 75 -11.89 -25.55 13.01
C ALA A 75 -10.83 -26.06 14.00
N VAL A 76 -10.80 -27.37 14.23
CA VAL A 76 -9.71 -28.03 14.96
C VAL A 76 -8.54 -28.25 14.01
N VAL A 77 -7.40 -27.59 14.27
CA VAL A 77 -6.21 -27.67 13.41
C VAL A 77 -5.04 -28.27 14.20
N PRO A 78 -4.74 -29.58 14.07
CA PRO A 78 -3.75 -30.27 14.91
C PRO A 78 -2.31 -29.73 14.80
N HIS A 79 -2.01 -28.99 13.73
CA HIS A 79 -0.71 -28.33 13.47
C HIS A 79 -0.92 -26.91 12.93
N GLY A 80 -1.94 -26.21 13.42
CA GLY A 80 -2.28 -24.88 12.94
C GLY A 80 -1.11 -23.89 13.05
N THR A 81 -0.88 -23.10 12.00
CA THR A 81 0.07 -21.99 12.08
C THR A 81 -0.36 -21.06 13.21
N ALA A 82 0.51 -20.87 14.20
CA ALA A 82 0.26 -20.01 15.35
C ALA A 82 -0.32 -18.65 14.91
N GLY A 83 -1.45 -18.26 15.50
CA GLY A 83 -2.13 -16.99 15.23
C GLY A 83 -3.17 -17.01 14.11
N ARG A 84 -3.34 -18.10 13.34
CA ARG A 84 -4.44 -18.22 12.38
C ARG A 84 -5.69 -18.77 13.03
N VAL A 85 -6.82 -18.11 12.78
CA VAL A 85 -8.14 -18.53 13.25
C VAL A 85 -8.91 -19.08 12.06
N TRP A 86 -9.09 -20.40 12.04
CA TRP A 86 -9.81 -21.10 10.99
C TRP A 86 -11.24 -21.40 11.45
N ALA A 87 -12.18 -21.25 10.53
CA ALA A 87 -13.55 -21.65 10.74
C ALA A 87 -14.06 -22.45 9.54
N GLU A 88 -14.94 -23.39 9.80
CA GLU A 88 -15.64 -24.20 8.82
C GLU A 88 -17.10 -23.76 8.78
N ASN A 89 -17.67 -23.75 7.58
CA ASN A 89 -19.12 -23.60 7.45
C ASN A 89 -19.76 -24.99 7.55
N PRO A 90 -20.61 -25.26 8.56
CA PRO A 90 -21.20 -26.60 8.78
C PRO A 90 -22.03 -27.11 7.60
N SER A 91 -22.65 -26.22 6.82
CA SER A 91 -23.51 -26.60 5.70
C SER A 91 -22.75 -26.86 4.39
N THR A 92 -21.52 -26.36 4.26
CA THR A 92 -20.72 -26.47 3.01
C THR A 92 -19.37 -27.16 3.19
N GLY A 93 -18.93 -27.40 4.44
CA GLY A 93 -17.61 -27.93 4.78
C GLY A 93 -16.45 -27.01 4.38
N LYS A 94 -16.71 -25.78 3.93
CA LYS A 94 -15.66 -24.89 3.41
C LYS A 94 -14.90 -24.22 4.55
N ARG A 95 -13.58 -24.45 4.57
CA ARG A 95 -12.63 -23.77 5.48
C ARG A 95 -12.37 -22.32 5.06
N ARG A 96 -12.30 -21.44 6.06
CA ARG A 96 -12.03 -20.01 5.94
C ARG A 96 -10.98 -19.57 6.94
N ASP A 97 -10.01 -18.79 6.48
CA ASP A 97 -9.03 -18.12 7.34
C ASP A 97 -9.61 -16.77 7.74
N LEU A 98 -10.26 -16.71 8.92
CA LEU A 98 -10.96 -15.52 9.38
C LEU A 98 -9.99 -14.37 9.69
N GLY A 99 -8.75 -14.68 10.10
CA GLY A 99 -7.71 -13.69 10.29
C GLY A 99 -7.33 -13.00 8.98
N LEU A 100 -7.14 -13.78 7.91
CA LEU A 100 -6.84 -13.25 6.59
C LEU A 100 -8.02 -12.49 5.97
N GLU A 101 -9.25 -12.93 6.20
CA GLU A 101 -10.45 -12.21 5.76
C GLU A 101 -10.59 -10.85 6.45
N GLU A 102 -10.38 -10.79 7.77
CA GLU A 102 -10.38 -9.54 8.53
C GLU A 102 -9.27 -8.59 8.06
N GLU A 103 -8.04 -9.08 7.92
CA GLU A 103 -6.92 -8.26 7.43
C GLU A 103 -7.22 -7.68 6.05
N ARG A 104 -7.75 -8.49 5.13
CA ARG A 104 -8.14 -8.03 3.79
C ARG A 104 -9.24 -6.99 3.85
N ALA A 105 -10.26 -7.19 4.68
CA ALA A 105 -11.37 -6.26 4.83
C ALA A 105 -10.89 -4.93 5.44
N PHE A 106 -10.00 -4.98 6.44
CA PHE A 106 -9.37 -3.82 7.06
C PHE A 106 -8.60 -2.99 6.04
N TRP A 107 -7.64 -3.58 5.31
CA TRP A 107 -6.82 -2.84 4.34
C TRP A 107 -7.64 -2.34 3.15
N THR A 108 -8.64 -3.10 2.71
CA THR A 108 -9.57 -2.63 1.65
C THR A 108 -10.31 -1.38 2.10
N ARG A 109 -10.84 -1.37 3.33
CA ARG A 109 -11.53 -0.20 3.90
C ARG A 109 -10.58 0.98 4.08
N ALA A 110 -9.40 0.75 4.65
CA ALA A 110 -8.38 1.79 4.84
C ALA A 110 -8.01 2.49 3.52
N VAL A 111 -7.68 1.72 2.48
CA VAL A 111 -7.33 2.27 1.16
C VAL A 111 -8.50 3.04 0.55
N VAL A 112 -9.71 2.48 0.58
CA VAL A 112 -10.91 3.14 0.01
C VAL A 112 -11.20 4.45 0.72
N GLU A 113 -11.15 4.48 2.04
CA GLU A 113 -11.46 5.69 2.83
C GLU A 113 -10.41 6.77 2.65
N VAL A 114 -9.11 6.43 2.67
CA VAL A 114 -8.04 7.41 2.42
C VAL A 114 -8.17 7.99 1.02
N LEU A 115 -8.39 7.17 -0.02
CA LEU A 115 -8.60 7.66 -1.38
C LEU A 115 -9.84 8.54 -1.50
N ARG A 116 -10.94 8.16 -0.83
CA ARG A 116 -12.20 8.93 -0.82
C ARG A 116 -12.02 10.30 -0.17
N ALA A 117 -11.36 10.35 0.98
CA ALA A 117 -11.21 11.56 1.77
C ALA A 117 -10.19 12.54 1.19
N THR A 118 -9.14 12.04 0.54
CA THR A 118 -8.00 12.87 0.09
C THR A 118 -7.95 13.11 -1.42
N GLY A 119 -8.58 12.24 -2.23
CA GLY A 119 -8.52 12.33 -3.69
C GLY A 119 -7.13 12.08 -4.29
N ILE A 120 -6.18 11.55 -3.52
CA ILE A 120 -4.81 11.25 -3.99
C ILE A 120 -4.80 10.09 -4.99
N ARG A 121 -3.74 9.99 -5.80
CA ARG A 121 -3.56 8.91 -6.79
C ARG A 121 -3.40 7.58 -6.08
N ILE A 122 -3.79 6.48 -6.74
CA ILE A 122 -3.73 5.13 -6.14
C ILE A 122 -2.33 4.68 -5.69
N GLU A 123 -1.26 5.22 -6.28
CA GLU A 123 0.12 4.98 -5.85
C GLU A 123 0.55 5.81 -4.63
N GLU A 124 -0.06 6.96 -4.38
CA GLU A 124 0.34 7.90 -3.32
C GLU A 124 0.10 7.37 -1.89
N PRO A 125 -1.00 6.62 -1.58
CA PRO A 125 -1.15 5.98 -0.28
C PRO A 125 0.01 5.06 0.07
N LEU A 126 0.61 4.39 -0.92
CA LEU A 126 1.72 3.45 -0.70
C LEU A 126 3.03 4.15 -0.34
N ALA A 127 3.12 5.47 -0.58
CA ALA A 127 4.24 6.31 -0.20
C ALA A 127 3.99 7.08 1.10
N LEU A 128 2.78 6.99 1.68
CA LEU A 128 2.48 7.63 2.96
C LEU A 128 3.28 6.95 4.06
N SER A 129 4.04 7.77 4.78
CA SER A 129 4.83 7.34 5.93
C SER A 129 4.38 8.06 7.20
N HIS A 130 4.91 7.64 8.34
CA HIS A 130 4.70 8.36 9.60
C HIS A 130 5.11 9.84 9.48
N HIS A 131 6.13 10.15 8.69
CA HIS A 131 6.58 11.52 8.43
C HIS A 131 5.62 12.35 7.56
N SER A 132 4.68 11.70 6.88
CA SER A 132 3.64 12.40 6.12
C SER A 132 2.61 13.07 7.03
N LEU A 133 2.57 12.76 8.33
CA LEU A 133 1.65 13.36 9.30
C LEU A 133 2.35 14.53 9.99
N VAL A 134 1.89 15.74 9.69
CA VAL A 134 2.45 16.98 10.22
C VAL A 134 1.42 17.64 11.10
N GLN A 135 1.83 18.18 12.24
CA GLN A 135 0.96 19.01 13.08
C GLN A 135 1.26 20.48 12.79
N TYR A 136 0.24 21.24 12.48
CA TYR A 136 0.35 22.68 12.27
C TYR A 136 -0.38 23.43 13.37
N ARG A 137 0.32 24.34 14.04
CA ARG A 137 -0.27 25.20 15.06
C ARG A 137 -0.73 26.49 14.41
N LEU A 138 -2.02 26.80 14.48
CA LEU A 138 -2.54 28.06 13.96
C LEU A 138 -1.92 29.24 14.73
N PRO A 139 -1.35 30.24 14.06
CA PRO A 139 -0.69 31.37 14.73
C PRO A 139 -1.69 32.24 15.51
N THR A 140 -2.94 32.32 15.05
CA THR A 140 -3.97 33.18 15.65
C THR A 140 -4.66 32.55 16.86
N THR A 141 -5.02 31.26 16.78
CA THR A 141 -5.78 30.56 17.82
C THR A 141 -4.92 29.65 18.69
N GLY A 142 -3.71 29.29 18.24
CA GLY A 142 -2.86 28.31 18.90
C GLY A 142 -3.33 26.86 18.77
N GLU A 143 -4.41 26.60 18.03
CA GLU A 143 -5.00 25.27 17.82
C GLU A 143 -4.07 24.38 16.97
N LEU A 144 -3.96 23.10 17.35
CA LEU A 144 -3.18 22.10 16.61
C LEU A 144 -4.06 21.40 15.58
N VAL A 145 -3.69 21.54 14.32
CA VAL A 145 -4.41 20.99 13.18
C VAL A 145 -3.55 19.94 12.48
N PRO A 146 -4.01 18.69 12.36
CA PRO A 146 -3.29 17.66 11.65
C PRO A 146 -3.35 17.89 10.13
N LEU A 147 -2.19 17.83 9.49
CA LEU A 147 -1.99 17.91 8.05
C LEU A 147 -1.38 16.61 7.53
N LEU A 148 -1.76 16.26 6.31
CA LEU A 148 -1.21 15.14 5.56
C LEU A 148 -0.39 15.67 4.38
N GLN A 149 0.93 15.46 4.45
CA GLN A 149 1.88 15.81 3.41
C GLN A 149 1.96 14.70 2.35
N ILE A 150 1.65 15.07 1.12
CA ILE A 150 1.74 14.20 -0.05
C ILE A 150 2.98 14.59 -0.85
N VAL A 151 3.97 13.70 -0.82
CA VAL A 151 5.21 13.83 -1.60
C VAL A 151 4.87 13.82 -3.10
N PRO A 152 5.55 14.64 -3.93
CA PRO A 152 5.28 14.71 -5.35
C PRO A 152 5.42 13.34 -6.04
N SER A 153 4.42 13.00 -6.86
CA SER A 153 4.41 11.78 -7.69
C SER A 153 4.42 12.16 -9.17
N LYS A 154 5.50 11.79 -9.87
CA LYS A 154 5.75 11.82 -11.34
C LYS A 154 5.66 13.17 -12.07
N THR A 155 4.64 13.96 -11.79
CA THR A 155 4.29 15.21 -12.49
C THR A 155 3.57 16.20 -11.58
N ASP A 156 3.45 15.92 -10.29
CA ASP A 156 2.67 16.72 -9.35
C ASP A 156 3.56 17.48 -8.39
N THR A 157 3.01 18.56 -7.84
CA THR A 157 3.66 19.31 -6.76
C THR A 157 3.43 18.62 -5.43
N GLU A 158 4.24 18.97 -4.45
CA GLU A 158 3.98 18.63 -3.07
C GLU A 158 2.65 19.26 -2.62
N ARG A 159 1.85 18.52 -1.85
CA ARG A 159 0.54 18.98 -1.37
C ARG A 159 0.41 18.74 0.13
N LEU A 160 -0.13 19.72 0.84
CA LEU A 160 -0.54 19.58 2.23
C LEU A 160 -2.07 19.56 2.29
N LEU A 161 -2.63 18.48 2.84
CA LEU A 161 -4.07 18.29 2.98
C LEU A 161 -4.47 18.41 4.44
N LEU A 162 -5.57 19.12 4.72
CA LEU A 162 -6.18 19.12 6.04
C LEU A 162 -6.75 17.73 6.36
N VAL A 163 -6.45 17.21 7.55
CA VAL A 163 -7.00 15.93 8.00
C VAL A 163 -8.33 16.17 8.71
N SER A 164 -9.44 15.74 8.08
CA SER A 164 -10.75 15.76 8.74
C SER A 164 -10.83 14.74 9.88
N PRO A 165 -11.76 14.88 10.84
CA PRO A 165 -11.94 13.91 11.91
C PRO A 165 -12.15 12.47 11.41
N GLU A 166 -12.93 12.29 10.36
CA GLU A 166 -13.19 10.95 9.79
C GLU A 166 -11.94 10.34 9.15
N LEU A 167 -11.08 11.17 8.56
CA LEU A 167 -9.79 10.73 8.04
C LEU A 167 -8.81 10.43 9.19
N ALA A 168 -8.84 11.21 10.26
CA ALA A 168 -8.04 10.99 11.46
C ALA A 168 -8.35 9.61 12.08
N ASP A 169 -9.62 9.22 12.17
CA ASP A 169 -10.02 7.89 12.68
C ASP A 169 -9.46 6.75 11.82
N VAL A 170 -9.48 6.92 10.49
CA VAL A 170 -8.95 5.91 9.56
C VAL A 170 -7.43 5.82 9.68
N LEU A 171 -6.73 6.95 9.70
CA LEU A 171 -5.27 7.01 9.85
C LEU A 171 -4.83 6.47 11.21
N SER A 172 -5.55 6.80 12.28
CA SER A 172 -5.31 6.26 13.62
C SER A 172 -5.43 4.73 13.62
N ALA A 173 -6.50 4.19 13.03
CA ALA A 173 -6.69 2.74 12.92
C ALA A 173 -5.55 2.07 12.12
N ILE A 174 -5.07 2.70 11.03
CA ILE A 174 -3.92 2.23 10.25
C ILE A 174 -2.66 2.22 11.10
N ILE A 175 -2.37 3.31 11.81
CA ILE A 175 -1.20 3.44 12.68
C ILE A 175 -1.24 2.40 13.79
N CYS A 176 -2.38 2.23 14.47
CA CYS A 176 -2.56 1.21 15.51
C CYS A 176 -2.31 -0.21 14.97
N ARG A 177 -2.70 -0.49 13.71
CA ARG A 177 -2.43 -1.79 13.08
C ARG A 177 -0.97 -1.96 12.66
N ALA A 178 -0.33 -0.89 12.20
CA ALA A 178 1.05 -0.92 11.73
C ALA A 178 2.08 -0.93 12.85
N ARG A 179 1.74 -0.38 14.02
CA ARG A 179 2.65 -0.29 15.18
C ARG A 179 3.04 -1.67 15.70
N GLU A 180 4.32 -1.78 16.05
CA GLU A 180 4.86 -2.88 16.85
C GLU A 180 4.46 -2.75 18.33
N ALA A 181 4.77 -3.79 19.11
CA ALA A 181 4.63 -3.77 20.57
C ALA A 181 5.40 -2.61 21.24
N THR A 182 6.46 -2.13 20.58
CA THR A 182 7.27 -0.96 21.01
C THR A 182 6.56 0.39 20.79
N GLY A 183 5.45 0.40 20.06
CA GLY A 183 4.70 1.62 19.69
C GLY A 183 5.26 2.35 18.46
N ALA A 184 6.40 1.91 17.91
CA ALA A 184 6.97 2.45 16.68
C ALA A 184 6.33 1.83 15.43
N VAL A 185 6.34 2.56 14.31
CA VAL A 185 5.98 2.01 12.99
C VAL A 185 7.25 1.38 12.37
N PRO A 186 7.22 0.09 12.03
CA PRO A 186 8.33 -0.63 11.41
C PRO A 186 8.87 0.05 10.16
N LEU A 187 10.18 -0.01 9.97
CA LEU A 187 10.80 0.45 8.74
C LEU A 187 10.74 -0.68 7.69
N VAL A 188 10.06 -0.42 6.58
CA VAL A 188 9.90 -1.38 5.48
C VAL A 188 10.47 -0.82 4.18
N ARG A 189 10.93 -1.70 3.30
CA ARG A 189 11.27 -1.33 1.91
C ARG A 189 10.05 -1.48 1.02
N SER A 190 9.86 -0.53 0.11
CA SER A 190 8.87 -0.61 -0.96
C SER A 190 9.57 -0.77 -2.31
N TYR A 191 8.90 -1.39 -3.27
CA TYR A 191 9.40 -1.53 -4.63
C TYR A 191 8.70 -0.54 -5.55
N ASP A 192 9.46 0.41 -6.10
CA ASP A 192 8.97 1.30 -7.14
C ASP A 192 9.02 0.57 -8.48
N ARG A 193 7.84 0.22 -9.00
CA ARG A 193 7.70 -0.46 -10.30
C ARG A 193 8.02 0.41 -11.50
N ARG A 194 8.06 1.74 -11.35
CA ARG A 194 8.36 2.67 -12.44
C ARG A 194 9.86 2.79 -12.63
N GLU A 195 10.57 2.89 -11.52
CA GLU A 195 12.03 2.94 -11.49
C GLU A 195 12.65 1.54 -11.44
N CYS A 196 11.83 0.51 -11.26
CA CYS A 196 12.22 -0.89 -11.08
C CYS A 196 13.24 -1.07 -9.94
N ALA A 197 13.15 -0.24 -8.90
CA ALA A 197 14.12 -0.14 -7.83
C ALA A 197 13.46 -0.28 -6.45
N TRP A 198 14.23 -0.79 -5.48
CA TRP A 198 13.84 -0.79 -4.08
C TRP A 198 14.11 0.59 -3.48
N GLN A 199 13.13 1.12 -2.76
CA GLN A 199 13.28 2.36 -2.00
C GLN A 199 14.01 2.11 -0.68
N GLU A 200 14.51 3.19 -0.09
CA GLU A 200 15.09 3.19 1.25
C GLU A 200 14.07 2.76 2.30
N LEU A 201 14.57 2.30 3.44
CA LEU A 201 13.74 1.91 4.59
C LEU A 201 12.97 3.12 5.11
N ALA A 202 11.65 3.01 5.17
CA ALA A 202 10.77 4.10 5.63
C ALA A 202 9.63 3.56 6.51
N PRO A 203 9.12 4.34 7.48
CA PRO A 203 8.01 3.96 8.33
C PRO A 203 6.68 4.12 7.59
N LEU A 204 6.41 3.23 6.61
CA LEU A 204 5.24 3.33 5.74
C LEU A 204 3.94 2.97 6.49
N LEU A 205 2.88 3.75 6.30
CA LEU A 205 1.60 3.49 6.96
C LEU A 205 0.90 2.26 6.38
N PHE A 206 1.02 2.06 5.07
CA PHE A 206 0.40 0.94 4.36
C PHE A 206 1.36 -0.25 4.32
N GLN A 207 1.47 -0.95 5.45
CA GLN A 207 2.27 -2.15 5.63
C GLN A 207 1.43 -3.30 6.15
N ARG A 208 1.81 -4.54 5.88
CA ARG A 208 1.13 -5.74 6.40
C ARG A 208 2.16 -6.76 6.86
N ARG A 209 1.75 -7.63 7.78
CA ARG A 209 2.64 -8.67 8.30
C ARG A 209 2.43 -9.98 7.54
N ILE A 210 3.44 -10.39 6.78
CA ILE A 210 3.44 -11.66 6.04
C ILE A 210 4.43 -12.60 6.70
N ARG A 211 3.96 -13.74 7.20
CA ARG A 211 4.84 -14.78 7.79
C ARG A 211 5.78 -14.26 8.89
N GLY A 212 5.33 -13.27 9.66
CA GLY A 212 6.11 -12.68 10.74
C GLY A 212 6.92 -11.44 10.36
N GLU A 213 7.08 -11.14 9.08
CA GLU A 213 7.82 -9.99 8.56
C GLU A 213 6.88 -8.85 8.13
N ASP A 214 7.26 -7.60 8.43
CA ASP A 214 6.56 -6.42 7.93
C ASP A 214 6.93 -6.13 6.48
N CYS A 215 5.91 -6.00 5.65
CA CYS A 215 6.04 -5.78 4.22
C CYS A 215 5.17 -4.60 3.80
N ALA A 216 5.72 -3.70 2.98
CA ALA A 216 4.91 -2.66 2.34
C ALA A 216 3.77 -3.28 1.50
N LEU A 217 2.59 -2.67 1.56
CA LEU A 217 1.51 -3.00 0.63
C LEU A 217 1.94 -2.62 -0.79
N SER A 218 1.54 -3.44 -1.76
CA SER A 218 1.89 -3.21 -3.16
C SER A 218 0.67 -3.31 -4.07
N ARG A 219 0.69 -2.50 -5.14
CA ARG A 219 -0.44 -2.32 -6.06
C ARG A 219 -0.95 -3.59 -6.75
N ARG A 220 -0.15 -4.67 -6.84
CA ARG A 220 -0.49 -5.89 -7.59
C ARG A 220 -0.25 -7.17 -6.78
N GLY A 221 -0.37 -7.08 -5.45
CA GLY A 221 0.09 -8.16 -4.57
C GLY A 221 1.61 -8.27 -4.59
N ASN A 222 2.17 -8.72 -3.46
CA ASN A 222 3.62 -8.73 -3.26
C ASN A 222 4.27 -9.65 -4.31
N PRO A 223 5.32 -9.22 -5.04
CA PRO A 223 6.12 -10.11 -5.90
C PRO A 223 6.82 -11.24 -5.13
N GLY A 224 6.81 -11.19 -3.80
CA GLY A 224 7.41 -12.17 -2.90
C GLY A 224 7.80 -11.43 -1.64
N ALA A 225 7.51 -12.02 -0.48
CA ALA A 225 8.26 -11.65 0.72
C ALA A 225 9.71 -12.05 0.45
N HIS A 226 10.65 -11.12 0.58
CA HIS A 226 12.07 -11.43 0.50
C HIS A 226 12.66 -11.37 1.90
N GLY A 227 12.79 -12.55 2.51
CA GLY A 227 13.93 -12.80 3.38
C GLY A 227 15.20 -12.68 2.53
N LEU A 228 15.96 -11.62 2.77
CA LEU A 228 17.29 -11.28 2.24
C LEU A 228 17.48 -11.32 0.69
N PRO A 229 18.44 -10.55 0.15
CA PRO A 229 18.76 -10.63 -1.27
C PRO A 229 19.28 -12.04 -1.58
N ARG A 230 18.66 -12.74 -2.53
CA ARG A 230 19.36 -13.86 -3.19
C ARG A 230 20.67 -13.30 -3.76
N PRO A 231 21.83 -13.90 -3.49
CA PRO A 231 23.04 -13.55 -4.21
C PRO A 231 22.80 -13.76 -5.71
N PRO A 232 23.47 -12.99 -6.59
CA PRO A 232 23.38 -13.21 -8.02
C PRO A 232 23.68 -14.69 -8.32
N PRO A 233 23.00 -15.30 -9.31
CA PRO A 233 23.26 -16.69 -9.67
C PRO A 233 24.75 -16.84 -9.95
N VAL A 234 25.43 -17.63 -9.13
CA VAL A 234 26.80 -18.06 -9.38
C VAL A 234 26.77 -18.78 -10.73
N PRO A 235 27.60 -18.40 -11.72
CA PRO A 235 27.69 -19.16 -12.95
C PRO A 235 28.01 -20.62 -12.58
N PRO A 236 27.38 -21.60 -13.24
CA PRO A 236 27.63 -23.01 -12.93
C PRO A 236 29.14 -23.26 -13.00
N PRO A 237 29.72 -24.07 -12.10
CA PRO A 237 31.12 -24.43 -12.19
C PRO A 237 31.37 -25.03 -13.57
N GLU A 238 32.37 -24.50 -14.28
CA GLU A 238 32.78 -25.01 -15.58
C GLU A 238 33.16 -26.49 -15.44
N ARG A 239 32.20 -27.38 -15.67
CA ARG A 239 32.50 -28.77 -15.98
C ARG A 239 33.12 -28.76 -17.37
N GLY A 240 34.45 -28.78 -17.41
CA GLY A 240 35.22 -28.99 -18.61
C GLY A 240 34.77 -30.28 -19.29
N ILE A 241 34.15 -30.14 -20.46
CA ILE A 241 33.95 -31.25 -21.40
C ILE A 241 35.00 -31.06 -22.51
N PRO A 242 35.79 -32.10 -22.85
CA PRO A 242 36.91 -31.98 -23.78
C PRO A 242 36.49 -31.55 -25.17
N ARG A 243 37.31 -30.69 -25.81
CA ARG A 243 37.13 -30.28 -27.20
C ARG A 243 37.29 -31.48 -28.14
N SER A 244 36.28 -31.74 -28.96
CA SER A 244 36.43 -32.50 -30.21
C SER A 244 36.16 -31.61 -31.42
N HIS A 245 36.98 -31.84 -32.44
CA HIS A 245 37.10 -31.08 -33.66
C HIS A 245 35.78 -30.84 -34.42
N ARG A 246 35.55 -29.60 -34.87
CA ARG A 246 34.88 -29.35 -36.15
C ARG A 246 35.29 -28.04 -36.81
N ARG A 247 35.83 -28.20 -38.03
CA ARG A 247 36.18 -27.18 -39.01
C ARG A 247 34.98 -26.33 -39.42
N GLY A 248 35.26 -25.05 -39.69
CA GLY A 248 34.68 -24.28 -40.79
C GLY A 248 33.27 -23.74 -40.59
N MET A 249 33.17 -22.42 -40.40
CA MET A 249 32.23 -21.51 -41.09
C MET A 249 32.46 -20.09 -40.54
N ALA A 250 32.59 -19.13 -41.46
CA ALA A 250 33.03 -17.76 -41.20
C ALA A 250 32.10 -16.97 -40.26
N ARG A 251 32.68 -16.13 -39.39
CA ARG A 251 31.96 -15.16 -38.55
C ARG A 251 31.57 -13.94 -39.39
N VAL A 252 30.27 -13.68 -39.50
CA VAL A 252 29.72 -12.39 -39.95
C VAL A 252 29.86 -11.38 -38.80
N PRO A 253 30.43 -10.18 -39.00
CA PRO A 253 30.48 -9.17 -37.96
C PRO A 253 29.09 -8.57 -37.71
N ARG A 254 28.63 -8.57 -36.46
CA ARG A 254 27.48 -7.77 -36.03
C ARG A 254 27.92 -6.32 -35.77
N PRO A 255 27.17 -5.30 -36.20
CA PRO A 255 27.53 -3.91 -35.98
C PRO A 255 27.42 -3.50 -34.50
N LEU A 256 28.37 -2.67 -34.07
CA LEU A 256 28.44 -2.01 -32.78
C LEU A 256 27.17 -1.19 -32.52
N ARG A 257 26.46 -1.50 -31.42
CA ARG A 257 25.39 -0.62 -30.91
C ARG A 257 26.02 0.63 -30.30
N ALA A 258 25.59 1.77 -30.81
CA ALA A 258 25.89 3.10 -30.30
C ALA A 258 25.43 3.27 -28.84
N ALA A 259 26.22 4.05 -28.09
CA ALA A 259 25.95 4.47 -26.73
C ALA A 259 24.60 5.22 -26.64
N GLN A 260 23.70 4.72 -25.79
CA GLN A 260 22.50 5.46 -25.40
C GLN A 260 22.75 6.20 -24.09
N SER A 261 22.33 7.45 -24.13
CA SER A 261 22.57 8.54 -23.19
C SER A 261 22.06 8.29 -21.78
N LEU A 262 22.92 8.60 -20.81
CA LEU A 262 22.61 8.77 -19.40
C LEU A 262 21.77 10.04 -19.19
N HIS A 263 20.46 9.91 -19.08
CA HIS A 263 19.66 10.94 -18.41
C HIS A 263 19.54 10.62 -16.92
N ARG A 264 20.58 11.02 -16.16
CA ARG A 264 20.51 11.19 -14.71
C ARG A 264 19.60 12.38 -14.42
N SER A 265 18.39 12.15 -13.88
CA SER A 265 17.67 13.20 -13.18
C SER A 265 18.33 13.41 -11.81
N MET A 266 19.20 14.42 -11.72
CA MET A 266 19.75 14.88 -10.45
C MET A 266 18.61 15.48 -9.61
N ARG A 267 18.32 14.87 -8.45
CA ARG A 267 17.58 15.55 -7.39
C ARG A 267 18.57 16.35 -6.53
N PRO A 268 18.40 17.65 -6.33
CA PRO A 268 19.24 18.40 -5.39
C PRO A 268 18.95 17.93 -3.96
N ARG A 269 20.00 17.48 -3.27
CA ARG A 269 20.00 17.21 -1.83
C ARG A 269 19.99 18.54 -1.08
N VAL A 270 18.81 19.01 -0.70
CA VAL A 270 18.70 20.06 0.32
C VAL A 270 18.75 19.37 1.68
N ARG A 271 19.91 19.44 2.34
CA ARG A 271 20.10 19.10 3.75
C ARG A 271 19.57 20.28 4.56
N HIS A 272 18.43 20.12 5.23
CA HIS A 272 18.12 20.96 6.38
C HIS A 272 18.34 20.15 7.68
N PRO A 273 18.97 20.76 8.70
CA PRO A 273 19.33 20.09 9.94
C PRO A 273 18.09 19.63 10.71
N LEU A 274 18.24 18.45 11.31
CA LEU A 274 17.22 17.75 12.10
C LEU A 274 16.89 18.56 13.37
N HIS A 275 15.64 18.96 13.53
CA HIS A 275 15.11 19.33 14.84
C HIS A 275 14.44 18.11 15.48
N SER A 276 15.01 17.72 16.62
CA SER A 276 14.56 16.60 17.44
C SER A 276 13.26 16.93 18.17
N ARG A 277 12.40 15.90 18.26
CA ARG A 277 11.27 15.68 19.19
C ARG A 277 9.90 16.17 18.75
N THR A 278 8.97 15.21 18.65
CA THR A 278 7.80 15.20 19.54
C THR A 278 7.21 13.78 19.65
N CYS A 279 7.10 13.29 20.88
CA CYS A 279 6.28 12.12 21.20
C CYS A 279 4.81 12.46 20.97
N LEU A 280 4.08 11.58 20.29
CA LEU A 280 2.62 11.63 20.24
C LEU A 280 2.08 11.27 21.63
N ARG A 281 1.50 12.24 22.35
CA ARG A 281 0.57 11.93 23.44
C ARG A 281 -0.80 11.57 22.84
N PRO A 282 -1.53 10.61 23.43
CA PRO A 282 -2.89 10.29 23.01
C PRO A 282 -3.80 11.52 23.20
N LEU A 283 -4.73 11.75 22.26
CA LEU A 283 -5.78 12.75 22.40
C LEU A 283 -6.61 12.44 23.67
N PRO A 284 -6.89 13.42 24.53
CA PRO A 284 -7.86 13.23 25.61
C PRO A 284 -9.28 13.16 25.03
N ASP A 285 -10.07 12.23 25.56
CA ASP A 285 -11.50 12.08 25.25
C ASP A 285 -12.25 13.40 25.43
N ALA A 286 -13.08 13.73 24.44
CA ALA A 286 -13.94 14.90 24.47
C ALA A 286 -14.97 14.77 25.60
N VAL A 287 -14.77 15.50 26.69
CA VAL A 287 -15.76 15.68 27.76
C VAL A 287 -16.93 16.49 27.21
N ALA A 288 -18.15 15.96 27.36
CA ALA A 288 -19.38 16.61 26.96
C ALA A 288 -19.59 17.94 27.70
N ARG A 289 -19.95 19.00 26.96
CA ARG A 289 -20.34 20.31 27.52
C ARG A 289 -21.71 20.21 28.23
N PRO A 290 -21.92 20.87 29.38
CA PRO A 290 -23.25 20.96 29.98
C PRO A 290 -24.13 21.95 29.20
N ARG A 291 -25.43 21.64 29.10
CA ARG A 291 -26.46 22.51 28.53
C ARG A 291 -26.77 23.67 29.49
N PRO A 292 -27.02 24.89 29.00
CA PRO A 292 -27.51 25.98 29.84
C PRO A 292 -28.99 25.75 30.19
N ALA A 293 -29.35 26.12 31.42
CA ALA A 293 -30.72 26.20 31.93
C ALA A 293 -31.43 27.46 31.41
#